data_AF-A0ABD3Q7W4-F1
#
_entry.id   AF-A0ABD3Q7W4-F1
#
_cell.length_a   1.000
_cell.length_b   1.000
_cell.length_c   1.000
_cell.angle_alpha   90.00
_cell.angle_beta   90.00
_cell.angle_gamma   90.00
#
_symmetry.space_group_name_H-M   'P 1'
#
loop_
_entity.id
_entity.type
_entity.pdbx_description
1 polymer ?
#
loop_
_entity_poly.entity_id
_entity_poly.type
_entity_poly.pdbx_seq_one_letter_code
_entity_poly.pdbx_strand_id
1 'polypeptide(L)'
;MDAILDFTSNEADLSSLLTRSAFLLLIWTALLSLIQRVCKLLASVFWSRPIPIQSAFIPSKLPHPNPSGGAVPFDIPLLKASEKDIQAFLKFLQREKLLCKSDEHLNVSTEKWALQDVANCAAAYKGQLYEERAMKWIDDHFRLKKPNLKYPYVDRHWNGWSSFWLETGPKIQLMFLSSATVTVEHIINGLILPMGYLYTQNLIYYNLALYSEVAYMTYASVLIGVSYHLNRDITIEQMHPAVWPLLLLHHASSLVLCIGCLLFGDSVPRNLVCYALLCLLGLTSSLHYIGQILDFSPWAQANRPFTRLTNHILCLASQVMFRVIYWIQISYLSVEHCIEVHGLGLASVLVLILILFTAFNFDFVRFHLKATKGCWLRIKQMKVS
;
A
#
# COMPACT_ATOMS: atom_id res chain seq x y z
N MET A 1 20.67 32.93 16.56
CA MET A 1 20.32 31.88 15.59
C MET A 1 20.47 30.56 16.32
N ASP A 2 19.68 30.37 17.38
CA ASP A 2 19.73 29.19 18.25
C ASP A 2 18.30 28.87 18.70
N ALA A 3 17.43 28.55 17.75
CA ALA A 3 16.24 27.78 18.07
C ALA A 3 16.69 26.32 18.07
N ILE A 4 17.29 25.87 19.17
CA ILE A 4 17.44 24.43 19.40
C ILE A 4 16.02 23.88 19.42
N LEU A 5 15.69 23.05 18.43
CA LEU A 5 14.41 22.35 18.35
C LEU A 5 14.31 21.40 19.54
N ASP A 6 13.71 21.86 20.61
CA ASP A 6 13.51 21.09 21.81
C ASP A 6 12.22 20.25 21.69
N PHE A 7 12.33 18.93 21.71
CA PHE A 7 11.18 18.02 21.75
C PHE A 7 10.87 17.52 23.16
N THR A 8 11.52 18.06 24.19
CA THR A 8 11.33 17.67 25.59
C THR A 8 10.28 18.51 26.31
N SER A 9 9.93 19.69 25.78
CA SER A 9 8.93 20.58 26.38
C SER A 9 7.48 20.17 26.05
N ASN A 10 6.58 20.43 27.00
CA ASN A 10 5.12 20.23 26.85
C ASN A 10 4.40 21.41 26.21
N GLU A 11 4.98 22.62 26.33
CA GLU A 11 4.36 23.81 25.77
C GLU A 11 4.62 23.90 24.28
N ALA A 12 3.53 23.78 23.51
CA ALA A 12 3.49 24.09 22.10
C ALA A 12 2.62 25.32 21.91
N ASP A 13 3.24 26.50 21.86
CA ASP A 13 2.57 27.63 21.22
C ASP A 13 2.46 27.38 19.71
N LEU A 14 1.64 28.16 19.02
CA LEU A 14 1.43 27.98 17.57
C LEU A 14 2.74 28.08 16.77
N SER A 15 3.68 28.92 17.21
CA SER A 15 4.97 29.12 16.55
C SER A 15 5.87 27.88 16.66
N SER A 16 5.99 27.34 17.87
CA SER A 16 6.70 26.11 18.20
C SER A 16 6.09 24.92 17.46
N LEU A 17 4.76 24.84 17.43
CA LEU A 17 4.03 23.80 16.71
C LEU A 17 4.45 23.78 15.23
N LEU A 18 4.32 24.94 14.56
CA LEU A 18 4.64 25.08 13.14
C LEU A 18 6.11 24.81 12.85
N THR A 19 7.03 25.30 13.69
CA THR A 19 8.47 25.16 13.47
C THR A 19 8.91 23.70 13.63
N ARG A 20 8.46 23.01 14.67
CA ARG A 20 8.77 21.59 14.92
C ARG A 20 8.15 20.68 13.86
N SER A 21 6.89 20.93 13.48
CA SER A 21 6.23 20.19 12.41
C SER A 21 6.88 20.42 11.05
N ALA A 22 7.28 21.66 10.72
CA ALA A 22 7.99 21.96 9.47
C ALA A 22 9.35 21.26 9.41
N PHE A 23 10.10 21.22 10.51
CA PHE A 23 11.35 20.49 10.59
C PHE A 23 11.16 18.98 10.37
N LEU A 24 10.20 18.36 11.05
CA LEU A 24 9.92 16.94 10.85
C LEU A 24 9.35 16.65 9.46
N LEU A 25 8.62 17.58 8.85
CA LEU A 25 8.16 17.44 7.47
C LEU A 25 9.33 17.38 6.49
N LEU A 26 10.37 18.19 6.68
CA LEU A 26 11.61 18.11 5.89
C LEU A 26 12.32 16.76 6.10
N ILE A 27 12.42 16.30 7.36
CA ILE A 27 13.02 15.00 7.68
C ILE A 27 12.24 13.86 7.02
N TRP A 28 10.92 13.83 7.17
CA TRP A 28 10.08 12.80 6.56
C TRP A 28 10.15 12.84 5.04
N THR A 29 10.13 14.02 4.42
CA THR A 29 10.27 14.13 2.96
C THR A 29 11.58 13.49 2.48
N ALA A 30 12.69 13.79 3.17
CA ALA A 30 14.00 13.19 2.86
C ALA A 30 14.04 11.69 3.15
N LEU A 31 13.52 11.25 4.30
CA LEU A 31 13.55 9.87 4.76
C LEU A 31 12.68 8.97 3.88
N LEU A 32 11.44 9.36 3.57
CA LEU A 32 10.55 8.61 2.69
C LEU A 32 11.15 8.49 1.28
N SER A 33 11.75 9.58 0.77
CA SER A 33 12.46 9.55 -0.51
C SER A 33 13.65 8.59 -0.50
N LEU A 34 14.41 8.57 0.60
CA LEU A 34 15.54 7.65 0.77
C LEU A 34 15.06 6.19 0.85
N ILE A 35 14.06 5.90 1.67
CA ILE A 35 13.47 4.56 1.83
C ILE A 35 12.97 4.06 0.47
N GLN A 36 12.21 4.87 -0.26
CA GLN A 36 11.68 4.49 -1.57
C GLN A 36 12.82 4.17 -2.57
N ARG A 37 13.90 4.96 -2.57
CA ARG A 37 15.08 4.72 -3.42
C ARG A 37 15.79 3.42 -3.04
N VAL A 38 15.97 3.16 -1.74
CA VAL A 38 16.57 1.92 -1.24
C VAL A 38 15.70 0.71 -1.62
N CYS A 39 14.39 0.78 -1.39
CA CYS A 39 13.46 -0.28 -1.80
C CYS A 39 13.50 -0.54 -3.30
N LYS A 40 13.57 0.52 -4.13
CA LYS A 40 13.70 0.40 -5.58
C LYS A 40 15.02 -0.25 -5.98
N LEU A 41 16.12 0.12 -5.33
CA LEU A 41 17.43 -0.50 -5.56
C LEU A 41 17.39 -1.99 -5.21
N LEU A 42 16.86 -2.35 -4.03
CA LEU A 42 16.71 -3.75 -3.62
C LEU A 42 15.84 -4.53 -4.62
N ALA A 43 14.72 -3.96 -5.06
CA ALA A 43 13.87 -4.58 -6.08
C ALA A 43 14.61 -4.79 -7.42
N SER A 44 15.44 -3.83 -7.83
CA SER A 44 16.27 -3.97 -9.05
C SER A 44 17.31 -5.07 -8.94
N VAL A 45 17.93 -5.24 -7.77
CA VAL A 45 18.99 -6.23 -7.54
C VAL A 45 18.41 -7.64 -7.36
N PHE A 46 17.34 -7.77 -6.58
CA PHE A 46 16.82 -9.07 -6.16
C PHE A 46 15.68 -9.59 -7.04
N TRP A 47 14.90 -8.70 -7.67
CA TRP A 47 13.62 -9.07 -8.29
C TRP A 47 13.47 -8.67 -9.76
N SER A 48 14.52 -8.10 -10.39
CA SER A 48 14.51 -7.66 -11.79
C SER A 48 15.44 -8.46 -12.70
N ARG A 49 15.78 -9.70 -12.33
CA ARG A 49 16.51 -10.61 -13.22
C ARG A 49 15.65 -10.95 -14.44
N PRO A 50 16.27 -11.14 -15.62
CA PRO A 50 15.56 -11.54 -16.82
C PRO A 50 14.77 -12.84 -16.62
N ILE A 51 13.62 -12.95 -17.28
CA ILE A 51 12.81 -14.17 -17.23
C ILE A 51 13.54 -15.30 -17.96
N PRO A 52 13.75 -16.47 -17.34
CA PRO A 52 14.31 -17.61 -18.05
C PRO A 52 13.47 -17.97 -19.27
N ILE A 53 14.09 -18.06 -20.45
CA ILE A 53 13.40 -18.36 -21.71
C ILE A 53 12.60 -19.69 -21.60
N GLN A 54 13.12 -20.65 -20.84
CA GLN A 54 12.49 -21.96 -20.64
C GLN A 54 11.16 -21.89 -19.89
N SER A 55 10.94 -20.84 -19.10
CA SER A 55 9.74 -20.66 -18.28
C SER A 55 8.79 -19.58 -18.85
N ALA A 56 9.17 -18.94 -19.96
CA ALA A 56 8.36 -17.94 -20.64
C ALA A 56 7.27 -18.57 -21.52
N PHE A 57 6.10 -17.94 -21.52
CA PHE A 57 4.95 -18.31 -22.36
C PHE A 57 4.45 -17.06 -23.09
N ILE A 58 3.83 -17.23 -24.25
CA ILE A 58 3.10 -16.20 -24.99
C ILE A 58 1.64 -16.63 -25.17
N PRO A 59 0.69 -15.70 -25.29
CA PRO A 59 -0.71 -16.04 -25.50
C PRO A 59 -0.99 -16.39 -26.97
N SER A 60 -1.79 -17.43 -27.20
CA SER A 60 -2.28 -17.81 -28.54
C SER A 60 -3.35 -16.85 -29.07
N LYS A 61 -4.03 -16.13 -28.18
CA LYS A 61 -5.10 -15.19 -28.52
C LYS A 61 -4.72 -13.76 -28.16
N LEU A 62 -4.88 -12.87 -29.12
CA LEU A 62 -4.58 -11.44 -28.99
C LEU A 62 -5.82 -10.61 -29.41
N PRO A 63 -6.27 -9.62 -28.61
CA PRO A 63 -5.84 -9.36 -27.23
C PRO A 63 -6.20 -10.53 -26.29
N HIS A 64 -5.34 -10.77 -25.30
CA HIS A 64 -5.54 -11.87 -24.35
C HIS A 64 -6.79 -11.65 -23.48
N PRO A 65 -7.63 -12.67 -23.25
CA PRO A 65 -8.79 -12.53 -22.37
C PRO A 65 -8.38 -12.13 -20.93
N ASN A 66 -8.96 -11.05 -20.41
CA ASN A 66 -8.67 -10.53 -19.06
C ASN A 66 -9.92 -10.53 -18.15
N PRO A 67 -10.50 -11.69 -17.79
CA PRO A 67 -11.75 -11.75 -17.04
C PRO A 67 -11.59 -11.27 -15.58
N SER A 68 -12.69 -10.81 -14.99
CA SER A 68 -12.70 -10.40 -13.57
C SER A 68 -12.42 -11.59 -12.65
N GLY A 69 -11.52 -11.43 -11.68
CA GLY A 69 -11.32 -12.39 -10.60
C GLY A 69 -10.41 -13.58 -10.88
N GLY A 70 -9.79 -13.66 -12.05
CA GLY A 70 -8.88 -14.76 -12.39
C GLY A 70 -8.20 -14.50 -13.73
N ALA A 71 -7.01 -15.06 -13.93
CA ALA A 71 -6.31 -14.95 -15.21
C ALA A 71 -6.54 -16.21 -16.05
N VAL A 72 -6.71 -16.01 -17.36
CA VAL A 72 -6.52 -17.09 -18.34
C VAL A 72 -5.01 -17.26 -18.52
N PRO A 73 -4.47 -18.49 -18.45
CA PRO A 73 -3.05 -18.69 -18.67
C PRO A 73 -2.57 -18.38 -20.07
N PHE A 74 -1.34 -17.88 -20.18
CA PHE A 74 -0.62 -17.94 -21.46
C PHE A 74 -0.31 -19.40 -21.77
N ASP A 75 -0.48 -19.80 -23.02
CA ASP A 75 -0.67 -21.19 -23.40
C ASP A 75 0.38 -21.72 -24.39
N ILE A 76 1.17 -20.85 -25.01
CA ILE A 76 2.25 -21.24 -25.91
C ILE A 76 3.60 -21.10 -25.18
N PRO A 77 4.30 -22.20 -24.85
CA PRO A 77 5.67 -22.11 -24.34
C PRO A 77 6.57 -21.43 -25.38
N LEU A 78 7.38 -20.44 -24.97
CA LEU A 78 8.14 -19.62 -25.90
C LEU A 78 9.11 -20.45 -26.76
N LEU A 79 9.77 -21.46 -26.18
CA LEU A 79 10.67 -22.38 -26.91
C LEU A 79 9.95 -23.28 -27.93
N LYS A 80 8.62 -23.35 -27.90
CA LYS A 80 7.80 -24.13 -28.83
C LYS A 80 6.93 -23.24 -29.73
N ALA A 81 7.02 -21.92 -29.56
CA ALA A 81 6.26 -20.97 -30.37
C ALA A 81 6.78 -20.99 -31.82
N SER A 82 5.88 -20.98 -32.79
CA SER A 82 6.29 -20.79 -34.18
C SER A 82 6.76 -19.35 -34.39
N GLU A 83 7.60 -19.11 -35.41
CA GLU A 83 8.02 -17.76 -35.78
C GLU A 83 6.81 -16.84 -36.02
N LYS A 84 5.76 -17.37 -36.64
CA LYS A 84 4.50 -16.67 -36.87
C LYS A 84 3.82 -16.23 -35.56
N ASP A 85 3.85 -17.06 -34.53
CA ASP A 85 3.26 -16.73 -33.21
C ASP A 85 4.05 -15.59 -32.55
N ILE A 86 5.39 -15.66 -32.60
CA ILE A 86 6.28 -14.62 -32.06
C ILE A 86 6.08 -13.30 -32.80
N GLN A 87 6.03 -13.33 -34.13
CA GLN A 87 5.78 -12.15 -34.96
C GLN A 87 4.42 -11.52 -34.68
N ALA A 88 3.36 -12.34 -34.61
CA ALA A 88 2.01 -11.86 -34.28
C ALA A 88 1.96 -11.20 -32.90
N PHE A 89 2.62 -11.81 -31.91
CA PHE A 89 2.71 -11.28 -30.56
C PHE A 89 3.46 -9.94 -30.50
N LEU A 90 4.64 -9.85 -31.12
CA LEU A 90 5.42 -8.62 -31.15
C LEU A 90 4.72 -7.51 -31.96
N LYS A 91 4.02 -7.86 -33.03
CA LYS A 91 3.19 -6.92 -33.80
C LYS A 91 2.06 -6.34 -32.96
N PHE A 92 1.35 -7.18 -32.21
CA PHE A 92 0.32 -6.71 -31.28
C PHE A 92 0.89 -5.74 -30.24
N LEU A 93 2.08 -6.01 -29.72
CA LEU A 93 2.78 -5.12 -28.79
C LEU A 93 3.46 -3.91 -29.45
N GLN A 94 3.40 -3.77 -30.78
CA GLN A 94 4.09 -2.74 -31.55
C GLN A 94 5.62 -2.74 -31.35
N ARG A 95 6.22 -3.93 -31.23
CA ARG A 95 7.66 -4.15 -31.00
C ARG A 95 8.33 -4.98 -32.10
N GLU A 96 7.83 -4.89 -33.33
CA GLU A 96 8.32 -5.64 -34.49
C GLU A 96 9.82 -5.41 -34.77
N LYS A 97 10.34 -4.23 -34.42
CA LYS A 97 11.78 -3.88 -34.54
C LYS A 97 12.72 -4.81 -33.76
N LEU A 98 12.21 -5.57 -32.79
CA LEU A 98 13.00 -6.57 -32.06
C LEU A 98 13.40 -7.76 -32.95
N LEU A 99 12.68 -8.00 -34.05
CA LEU A 99 12.99 -9.05 -35.01
C LEU A 99 14.03 -8.61 -36.06
N CYS A 100 14.12 -7.30 -36.34
CA CYS A 100 14.96 -6.76 -37.43
C CYS A 100 16.46 -6.64 -37.08
N LYS A 101 16.94 -7.28 -36.00
CA LYS A 101 18.39 -7.32 -35.67
C LYS A 101 19.08 -8.61 -36.14
N SER A 102 18.40 -9.44 -36.93
CA SER A 102 18.94 -10.66 -37.51
C SER A 102 19.39 -10.44 -38.97
N ASP A 103 20.42 -9.62 -39.20
CA ASP A 103 21.09 -9.60 -40.51
C ASP A 103 22.08 -10.77 -40.61
N GLU A 104 21.75 -11.69 -41.52
CA GLU A 104 22.49 -12.72 -42.29
C GLU A 104 23.71 -13.50 -41.74
N HIS A 105 24.21 -13.29 -40.53
CA HIS A 105 25.21 -14.18 -39.92
C HIS A 105 24.92 -14.43 -38.44
N LEU A 106 23.90 -15.25 -38.15
CA LEU A 106 23.46 -15.53 -36.78
C LEU A 106 24.25 -16.70 -36.15
N ASN A 107 25.21 -16.34 -35.30
CA ASN A 107 25.68 -17.20 -34.21
C ASN A 107 24.52 -17.48 -33.23
N VAL A 108 24.46 -18.70 -32.68
CA VAL A 108 23.49 -19.18 -31.66
C VAL A 108 23.29 -18.23 -30.47
N SER A 109 24.26 -17.37 -30.18
CA SER A 109 24.15 -16.32 -29.16
C SER A 109 23.03 -15.32 -29.48
N THR A 110 22.91 -14.86 -30.73
CA THR A 110 22.03 -13.75 -31.11
C THR A 110 20.56 -14.16 -31.14
N GLU A 111 20.24 -15.42 -31.48
CA GLU A 111 18.89 -15.98 -31.36
C GLU A 111 18.41 -16.04 -29.90
N LYS A 112 19.30 -16.39 -28.95
CA LYS A 112 18.97 -16.40 -27.52
C LYS A 112 18.67 -15.00 -26.98
N TRP A 113 19.39 -13.98 -27.44
CA TRP A 113 19.10 -12.58 -27.05
C TRP A 113 17.73 -12.11 -27.57
N ALA A 114 17.37 -12.44 -28.82
CA ALA A 114 16.06 -12.11 -29.37
C ALA A 114 14.92 -12.80 -28.61
N LEU A 115 15.07 -14.09 -28.26
CA LEU A 115 14.09 -14.82 -27.45
C LEU A 115 13.99 -14.28 -26.02
N GLN A 116 15.10 -13.80 -25.45
CA GLN A 116 15.09 -13.17 -24.12
C GLN A 116 14.26 -11.87 -24.12
N ASP A 117 14.35 -11.07 -25.17
CA ASP A 117 13.53 -9.87 -25.32
C ASP A 117 12.04 -10.20 -25.49
N VAL A 118 11.70 -11.27 -26.22
CA VAL A 118 10.32 -11.77 -26.32
C VAL A 118 9.81 -12.24 -24.96
N ALA A 119 10.61 -12.98 -24.18
CA ALA A 119 10.27 -13.40 -22.83
C ALA A 119 9.98 -12.20 -21.90
N ASN A 120 10.81 -11.15 -21.98
CA ASN A 120 10.60 -9.92 -21.21
C ASN A 120 9.34 -9.16 -21.67
N CYS A 121 9.02 -9.16 -22.97
CA CYS A 121 7.78 -8.57 -23.47
C CYS A 121 6.54 -9.33 -22.99
N ALA A 122 6.60 -10.66 -22.94
CA ALA A 122 5.55 -11.49 -22.37
C ALA A 122 5.32 -11.21 -20.89
N ALA A 123 6.40 -11.06 -20.12
CA ALA A 123 6.37 -10.63 -18.72
C ALA A 123 5.60 -9.32 -18.53
N ALA A 124 6.00 -8.31 -19.29
CA ALA A 124 5.46 -6.96 -19.19
C ALA A 124 3.97 -6.95 -19.56
N TYR A 125 3.59 -7.67 -20.62
CA TYR A 125 2.19 -7.76 -21.02
C TYR A 125 1.33 -8.46 -19.94
N LYS A 126 1.84 -9.54 -19.34
CA LYS A 126 1.19 -10.22 -18.22
C LYS A 126 0.99 -9.29 -17.02
N GLY A 127 2.03 -8.51 -16.68
CA GLY A 127 1.97 -7.51 -15.61
C GLY A 127 0.95 -6.42 -15.86
N GLN A 128 0.87 -5.92 -17.09
CA GLN A 128 -0.14 -4.94 -17.51
C GLN A 128 -1.57 -5.48 -17.31
N LEU A 129 -1.84 -6.72 -17.75
CA LEU A 129 -3.17 -7.33 -17.61
C LEU A 129 -3.59 -7.47 -16.14
N TYR A 130 -2.64 -7.82 -15.27
CA TYR A 130 -2.91 -7.88 -13.83
C TYR A 130 -3.17 -6.50 -13.24
N GLU A 131 -2.35 -5.52 -13.58
CA GLU A 131 -2.51 -4.13 -13.13
C GLU A 131 -3.88 -3.56 -13.52
N GLU A 132 -4.27 -3.67 -14.79
CA GLU A 132 -5.58 -3.22 -15.28
C GLU A 132 -6.72 -3.84 -14.48
N ARG A 133 -6.61 -5.14 -14.19
CA ARG A 133 -7.62 -5.87 -13.43
C ARG A 133 -7.66 -5.43 -11.96
N ALA A 134 -6.51 -5.21 -11.36
CA ALA A 134 -6.39 -4.74 -9.98
C ALA A 134 -6.95 -3.32 -9.83
N MET A 135 -6.58 -2.40 -10.72
CA MET A 135 -7.07 -1.03 -10.72
C MET A 135 -8.58 -0.97 -10.93
N LYS A 136 -9.10 -1.74 -11.90
CA LYS A 136 -10.55 -1.86 -12.12
C LYS A 136 -11.27 -2.40 -10.88
N TRP A 137 -10.71 -3.39 -10.19
CA TRP A 137 -11.30 -3.94 -8.97
C TRP A 137 -11.34 -2.90 -7.85
N ILE A 138 -10.27 -2.12 -7.67
CA ILE A 138 -10.21 -1.03 -6.67
C ILE A 138 -11.27 0.03 -6.98
N ASP A 139 -11.37 0.46 -8.24
CA ASP A 139 -12.39 1.41 -8.69
C ASP A 139 -13.82 0.90 -8.45
N ASP A 140 -14.08 -0.34 -8.86
CA ASP A 140 -15.37 -0.99 -8.68
C ASP A 140 -15.74 -1.14 -7.19
N HIS A 141 -14.76 -1.33 -6.31
CA HIS A 141 -14.95 -1.48 -4.87
C HIS A 141 -15.22 -0.15 -4.18
N PHE A 142 -14.35 0.83 -4.36
CA PHE A 142 -14.38 2.08 -3.59
C PHE A 142 -15.32 3.12 -4.21
N ARG A 143 -15.29 3.30 -5.53
CA ARG A 143 -16.13 4.29 -6.21
C ARG A 143 -17.53 3.76 -6.49
N LEU A 144 -17.63 2.56 -7.06
CA LEU A 144 -18.92 1.99 -7.49
C LEU A 144 -19.60 1.10 -6.43
N LYS A 145 -18.90 0.75 -5.34
CA LYS A 145 -19.41 -0.10 -4.24
C LYS A 145 -20.09 -1.39 -4.71
N LYS A 146 -19.60 -1.96 -5.82
CA LYS A 146 -20.24 -3.13 -6.45
C LYS A 146 -20.27 -4.34 -5.50
N PRO A 147 -21.40 -5.06 -5.40
CA PRO A 147 -21.47 -6.30 -4.65
C PRO A 147 -20.74 -7.44 -5.38
N ASN A 148 -20.32 -8.47 -4.65
CA ASN A 148 -19.78 -9.73 -5.19
C ASN A 148 -18.57 -9.60 -6.13
N LEU A 149 -17.73 -8.58 -5.94
CA LEU A 149 -16.51 -8.42 -6.71
C LEU A 149 -15.55 -9.59 -6.49
N LYS A 150 -15.15 -10.24 -7.58
CA LYS A 150 -14.13 -11.29 -7.55
C LYS A 150 -12.75 -10.66 -7.41
N TYR A 151 -12.03 -11.03 -6.36
CA TYR A 151 -10.72 -10.49 -6.07
C TYR A 151 -9.72 -10.84 -7.20
N PRO A 152 -8.84 -9.92 -7.66
CA PRO A 152 -7.89 -10.19 -8.74
C PRO A 152 -6.80 -11.21 -8.34
N TYR A 153 -6.51 -12.16 -9.23
CA TYR A 153 -5.42 -13.14 -9.09
C TYR A 153 -4.50 -13.12 -10.31
N VAL A 154 -3.22 -13.36 -10.11
CA VAL A 154 -2.24 -13.55 -11.20
C VAL A 154 -2.32 -14.98 -11.75
N ASP A 155 -1.83 -15.14 -12.97
CA ASP A 155 -1.81 -16.39 -13.72
C ASP A 155 -0.84 -17.46 -13.14
N ARG A 156 -1.12 -18.75 -13.44
CA ARG A 156 -0.44 -19.95 -12.92
C ARG A 156 1.02 -20.15 -13.36
N HIS A 157 1.58 -19.35 -14.27
CA HIS A 157 2.94 -19.50 -14.78
C HIS A 157 3.85 -18.33 -14.39
N TRP A 158 4.15 -18.22 -13.09
CA TRP A 158 4.98 -17.14 -12.54
C TRP A 158 6.45 -17.56 -12.40
N ASN A 159 7.40 -16.70 -12.80
CA ASN A 159 8.81 -17.05 -13.04
C ASN A 159 9.76 -16.88 -11.83
N GLY A 160 9.26 -16.96 -10.59
CA GLY A 160 10.14 -16.90 -9.43
C GLY A 160 10.50 -15.48 -8.98
N TRP A 161 10.99 -15.36 -7.74
CA TRP A 161 11.16 -14.06 -7.05
C TRP A 161 12.12 -13.15 -7.79
N SER A 162 13.08 -13.78 -8.47
CA SER A 162 14.11 -13.12 -9.25
C SER A 162 13.56 -12.23 -10.35
N SER A 163 12.38 -12.50 -10.89
CA SER A 163 11.83 -11.82 -12.08
C SER A 163 10.49 -11.15 -11.80
N PHE A 164 10.04 -11.18 -10.54
CA PHE A 164 8.77 -10.62 -10.07
C PHE A 164 8.54 -9.19 -10.55
N TRP A 165 9.58 -8.35 -10.46
CA TRP A 165 9.47 -6.94 -10.79
C TRP A 165 9.08 -6.76 -12.26
N LEU A 166 9.64 -7.57 -13.16
CA LEU A 166 9.35 -7.53 -14.60
C LEU A 166 7.94 -8.04 -14.95
N GLU A 167 7.37 -8.93 -14.13
CA GLU A 167 5.99 -9.44 -14.28
C GLU A 167 4.93 -8.57 -13.60
N THR A 168 5.34 -7.45 -13.01
CA THR A 168 4.45 -6.53 -12.29
C THR A 168 4.32 -5.24 -13.07
N GLY A 169 3.09 -4.77 -13.27
CA GLY A 169 2.85 -3.49 -13.94
C GLY A 169 3.47 -2.30 -13.19
N PRO A 170 3.81 -1.20 -13.88
CA PRO A 170 4.49 -0.05 -13.28
C PRO A 170 3.73 0.57 -12.10
N LYS A 171 2.41 0.61 -12.14
CA LYS A 171 1.60 1.16 -11.05
C LYS A 171 1.63 0.26 -9.82
N ILE A 172 1.52 -1.06 -9.99
CA ILE A 172 1.59 -2.00 -8.87
C ILE A 172 3.00 -2.02 -8.26
N GLN A 173 4.06 -1.90 -9.08
CA GLN A 173 5.42 -1.71 -8.57
C GLN A 173 5.53 -0.46 -7.68
N LEU A 174 4.97 0.67 -8.12
CA LEU A 174 4.93 1.88 -7.32
C LEU A 174 4.15 1.68 -6.01
N MET A 175 2.97 1.07 -6.07
CA MET A 175 2.18 0.74 -4.88
C MET A 175 2.95 -0.17 -3.92
N PHE A 176 3.69 -1.16 -4.41
CA PHE A 176 4.53 -2.01 -3.57
C PHE A 176 5.60 -1.20 -2.82
N LEU A 177 6.34 -0.32 -3.52
CA LEU A 177 7.35 0.54 -2.90
C LEU A 177 6.72 1.52 -1.90
N SER A 178 5.56 2.05 -2.25
CA SER A 178 4.76 2.94 -1.41
C SER A 178 4.32 2.24 -0.14
N SER A 179 3.72 1.04 -0.21
CA SER A 179 3.33 0.27 0.96
C SER A 179 4.53 -0.03 1.86
N ALA A 180 5.71 -0.34 1.30
CA ALA A 180 6.93 -0.54 2.09
C ALA A 180 7.37 0.74 2.81
N THR A 181 7.33 1.87 2.11
CA THR A 181 7.71 3.18 2.63
C THR A 181 6.78 3.62 3.77
N VAL A 182 5.47 3.50 3.56
CA VAL A 182 4.44 3.84 4.56
C VAL A 182 4.47 2.89 5.75
N THR A 183 4.78 1.60 5.53
CA THR A 183 4.97 0.64 6.64
C THR A 183 6.08 1.11 7.60
N VAL A 184 7.21 1.61 7.08
CA VAL A 184 8.30 2.10 7.93
C VAL A 184 7.85 3.31 8.76
N GLU A 185 7.14 4.24 8.14
CA GLU A 185 6.62 5.42 8.82
C GLU A 185 5.63 5.05 9.93
N HIS A 186 4.67 4.17 9.64
CA HIS A 186 3.70 3.68 10.60
C HIS A 186 4.33 2.86 11.74
N ILE A 187 5.42 2.13 11.47
CA ILE A 187 6.18 1.44 12.52
C ILE A 187 6.88 2.46 13.42
N ILE A 188 7.48 3.50 12.88
CA ILE A 188 8.17 4.52 13.68
C ILE A 188 7.16 5.29 14.54
N ASN A 189 6.17 5.91 13.91
CA ASN A 189 5.21 6.81 14.56
C ASN A 189 4.12 6.08 15.34
N GLY A 190 3.74 4.89 14.88
CA GLY A 190 2.65 4.12 15.46
C GLY A 190 3.08 3.02 16.41
N LEU A 191 4.33 2.56 16.37
CA LEU A 191 4.79 1.44 17.21
C LEU A 191 6.00 1.82 18.07
N ILE A 192 7.12 2.19 17.45
CA ILE A 192 8.39 2.41 18.16
C ILE A 192 8.29 3.59 19.12
N LEU A 193 7.87 4.77 18.63
CA LEU A 193 7.80 5.98 19.44
C LEU A 193 6.72 5.87 20.54
N PRO A 194 5.48 5.42 20.28
CA PRO A 194 4.49 5.23 21.33
C PRO A 194 4.92 4.22 22.40
N MET A 195 5.53 3.09 22.02
CA MET A 195 6.06 2.13 23.00
C MET A 195 7.24 2.71 23.79
N GLY A 196 8.11 3.48 23.15
CA GLY A 196 9.20 4.19 23.81
C GLY A 196 8.67 5.09 24.93
N TYR A 197 7.61 5.86 24.66
CA TYR A 197 6.93 6.65 25.67
C TYR A 197 6.29 5.77 26.75
N LEU A 198 5.48 4.77 26.39
CA LEU A 198 4.79 3.93 27.37
C LEU A 198 5.75 3.23 28.34
N TYR A 199 6.92 2.80 27.85
CA TYR A 199 7.93 2.11 28.66
C TYR A 199 8.77 3.06 29.52
N THR A 200 9.14 4.23 29.00
CA THR A 200 10.10 5.13 29.67
C THR A 200 9.46 6.35 30.32
N GLN A 201 8.21 6.67 29.96
CA GLN A 201 7.52 7.92 30.25
C GLN A 201 8.29 9.17 29.77
N ASN A 202 9.25 9.01 28.85
CA ASN A 202 10.03 10.11 28.32
C ASN A 202 9.27 10.85 27.22
N LEU A 203 8.97 12.13 27.49
CA LEU A 203 8.18 13.02 26.63
C LEU A 203 8.73 13.17 25.22
N ILE A 204 10.05 13.00 25.02
CA ILE A 204 10.64 13.09 23.68
C ILE A 204 9.99 12.11 22.71
N TYR A 205 9.68 10.88 23.15
CA TYR A 205 9.08 9.86 22.30
C TYR A 205 7.63 10.22 21.96
N TYR A 206 6.87 10.72 22.93
CA TYR A 206 5.49 11.17 22.72
C TYR A 206 5.42 12.34 21.74
N ASN A 207 6.25 13.36 21.98
CA ASN A 207 6.31 14.54 21.15
C ASN A 207 6.78 14.19 19.73
N LEU A 208 7.86 13.40 19.59
CA LEU A 208 8.30 12.95 18.27
C LEU A 208 7.22 12.17 17.53
N ALA A 209 6.43 11.32 18.20
CA ALA A 209 5.34 10.58 17.57
C ALA A 209 4.28 11.54 17.00
N LEU A 210 3.77 12.48 17.82
CA LEU A 210 2.71 13.40 17.39
C LEU A 210 3.18 14.43 16.36
N TYR A 211 4.34 15.06 16.57
CA TYR A 211 4.87 16.02 15.61
C TYR A 211 5.19 15.35 14.27
N SER A 212 5.70 14.10 14.30
CA SER A 212 5.95 13.32 13.09
C SER A 212 4.65 12.98 12.38
N GLU A 213 3.61 12.57 13.11
CA GLU A 213 2.30 12.28 12.56
C GLU A 213 1.68 13.51 11.91
N VAL A 214 1.73 14.66 12.57
CA VAL A 214 1.27 15.96 12.02
C VAL A 214 2.02 16.28 10.72
N ALA A 215 3.34 16.11 10.71
CA ALA A 215 4.17 16.34 9.53
C ALA A 215 3.79 15.39 8.37
N TYR A 216 3.69 14.08 8.64
CA TYR A 216 3.30 13.09 7.63
C TYR A 216 1.91 13.37 7.08
N MET A 217 0.91 13.58 7.95
CA MET A 217 -0.48 13.82 7.55
C MET A 217 -0.64 15.12 6.74
N THR A 218 0.13 16.16 7.08
CA THR A 218 0.19 17.39 6.29
C THR A 218 0.75 17.11 4.90
N TYR A 219 1.88 16.42 4.81
CA TYR A 219 2.52 16.08 3.55
C TYR A 219 1.61 15.20 2.66
N ALA A 220 1.02 14.13 3.22
CA ALA A 220 0.11 13.25 2.51
C ALA A 220 -1.15 13.99 2.01
N SER A 221 -1.77 14.82 2.85
CA SER A 221 -2.97 15.59 2.49
C SER A 221 -2.70 16.58 1.36
N VAL A 222 -1.55 17.27 1.40
CA VAL A 222 -1.13 18.18 0.32
C VAL A 222 -0.95 17.41 -0.99
N LEU A 223 -0.27 16.27 -0.96
CA LEU A 223 -0.06 15.46 -2.17
C LEU A 223 -1.37 14.92 -2.75
N ILE A 224 -2.34 14.55 -1.91
CA ILE A 224 -3.68 14.18 -2.40
C ILE A 224 -4.36 15.38 -3.07
N GLY A 225 -4.32 16.57 -2.45
CA GLY A 225 -4.88 17.79 -3.02
C GLY A 225 -4.26 18.18 -4.37
N VAL A 226 -2.94 18.10 -4.48
CA VAL A 226 -2.23 18.35 -5.74
C VAL A 226 -2.54 17.26 -6.77
N SER A 227 -2.71 16.00 -6.34
CA SER A 227 -3.10 14.90 -7.24
C SER A 227 -4.46 15.14 -7.88
N TYR A 228 -5.43 15.66 -7.12
CA TYR A 228 -6.72 16.11 -7.66
C TYR A 228 -6.56 17.23 -8.68
N HIS A 229 -5.75 18.24 -8.37
CA HIS A 229 -5.56 19.38 -9.25
C HIS A 229 -4.91 18.99 -10.59
N LEU A 230 -3.90 18.11 -10.54
CA LEU A 230 -3.17 17.67 -11.73
C LEU A 230 -3.81 16.48 -12.44
N ASN A 231 -4.88 15.89 -11.88
CA ASN A 231 -5.48 14.63 -12.30
C ASN A 231 -4.41 13.52 -12.52
N ARG A 232 -3.44 13.47 -11.61
CA ARG A 232 -2.30 12.56 -11.66
C ARG A 232 -1.94 12.12 -10.25
N ASP A 233 -1.77 10.82 -10.06
CA ASP A 233 -1.37 10.31 -8.76
C ASP A 233 0.09 10.63 -8.43
N ILE A 234 0.27 11.53 -7.48
CA ILE A 234 1.57 11.85 -6.86
C ILE A 234 1.57 11.58 -5.35
N THR A 235 0.56 10.85 -4.85
CA THR A 235 0.43 10.49 -3.43
C THR A 235 1.57 9.57 -2.99
N ILE A 236 1.87 9.56 -1.69
CA ILE A 236 2.90 8.67 -1.13
C ILE A 236 2.45 7.22 -1.31
N GLU A 237 1.18 6.95 -1.02
CA GLU A 237 0.53 5.65 -1.03
C GLU A 237 0.30 5.11 -2.46
N GLN A 238 0.38 5.97 -3.48
CA GLN A 238 0.18 5.64 -4.89
C GLN A 238 -1.17 4.95 -5.16
N MET A 239 -2.21 5.36 -4.43
CA MET A 239 -3.53 4.74 -4.44
C MET A 239 -4.39 5.20 -5.62
N HIS A 240 -5.29 4.32 -6.07
CA HIS A 240 -6.27 4.65 -7.10
C HIS A 240 -7.10 5.90 -6.70
N PRO A 241 -7.43 6.81 -7.64
CA PRO A 241 -8.17 8.05 -7.34
C PRO A 241 -9.50 7.86 -6.60
N ALA A 242 -10.15 6.72 -6.81
CA ALA A 242 -11.36 6.32 -6.08
C ALA A 242 -11.21 6.32 -4.55
N VAL A 243 -9.98 6.21 -4.03
CA VAL A 243 -9.68 6.13 -2.59
C VAL A 243 -9.30 7.50 -2.00
N TRP A 244 -8.94 8.47 -2.84
CA TRP A 244 -8.46 9.78 -2.39
C TRP A 244 -9.42 10.56 -1.48
N PRO A 245 -10.76 10.59 -1.70
CA PRO A 245 -11.64 11.35 -0.80
C PRO A 245 -11.65 10.76 0.60
N LEU A 246 -11.62 9.43 0.68
CA LEU A 246 -11.61 8.69 1.95
C LEU A 246 -10.29 8.93 2.70
N LEU A 247 -9.16 8.86 1.98
CA LEU A 247 -7.84 9.13 2.57
C LEU A 247 -7.69 10.56 3.03
N LEU A 248 -8.12 11.54 2.22
CA LEU A 248 -8.04 12.95 2.60
C LEU A 248 -8.83 13.24 3.88
N LEU A 249 -10.06 12.72 3.97
CA LEU A 249 -10.88 12.87 5.17
C LEU A 249 -10.24 12.22 6.40
N HIS A 250 -9.68 11.02 6.22
CA HIS A 250 -8.97 10.30 7.27
C HIS A 250 -7.74 11.08 7.77
N HIS A 251 -6.87 11.52 6.86
CA HIS A 251 -5.65 12.26 7.21
C HIS A 251 -5.95 13.63 7.82
N ALA A 252 -6.93 14.37 7.28
CA ALA A 252 -7.36 15.64 7.87
C ALA A 252 -7.92 15.45 9.29
N SER A 253 -8.68 14.38 9.52
CA SER A 253 -9.22 14.05 10.85
C SER A 253 -8.11 13.67 11.82
N SER A 254 -7.14 12.83 11.41
CA SER A 254 -5.95 12.50 12.20
C SER A 254 -5.14 13.75 12.54
N LEU A 255 -4.95 14.65 11.58
CA LEU A 255 -4.21 15.89 11.74
C LEU A 255 -4.85 16.78 12.82
N VAL A 256 -6.17 16.96 12.78
CA VAL A 256 -6.90 17.73 13.80
C VAL A 256 -6.74 17.12 15.19
N LEU A 257 -6.84 15.80 15.32
CA LEU A 257 -6.65 15.13 16.62
C LEU A 257 -5.23 15.31 17.15
N CYS A 258 -4.20 15.14 16.31
CA CYS A 258 -2.81 15.24 16.73
C CYS A 258 -2.44 16.68 17.10
N ILE A 259 -2.88 17.67 16.31
CA ILE A 259 -2.70 19.09 16.64
C ILE A 259 -3.42 19.42 17.95
N GLY A 260 -4.65 18.93 18.15
CA GLY A 260 -5.38 19.09 19.40
C GLY A 260 -4.59 18.53 20.59
N CYS A 261 -4.08 17.31 20.48
CA CYS A 261 -3.27 16.69 21.54
C CYS A 261 -2.01 17.50 21.88
N LEU A 262 -1.36 18.11 20.88
CA LEU A 262 -0.19 18.97 21.09
C LEU A 262 -0.55 20.31 21.72
N LEU A 263 -1.64 20.96 21.29
CA LEU A 263 -2.07 22.26 21.81
C LEU A 263 -2.63 22.18 23.24
N PHE A 264 -3.32 21.09 23.57
CA PHE A 264 -3.87 20.88 24.92
C PHE A 264 -2.81 20.31 25.89
N GLY A 265 -1.70 19.75 25.37
CA GLY A 265 -0.49 19.44 26.15
C GLY A 265 -0.75 18.55 27.36
N ASP A 266 -0.41 19.04 28.56
CA ASP A 266 -0.54 18.31 29.83
C ASP A 266 -1.98 17.94 30.19
N SER A 267 -2.98 18.59 29.60
CA SER A 267 -4.38 18.28 29.88
C SER A 267 -4.88 17.05 29.11
N VAL A 268 -4.05 16.40 28.28
CA VAL A 268 -4.42 15.22 27.50
C VAL A 268 -3.74 13.96 28.06
N PRO A 269 -4.45 12.83 28.22
CA PRO A 269 -3.88 11.60 28.75
C PRO A 269 -2.95 10.95 27.71
N ARG A 270 -1.66 11.25 27.80
CA ARG A 270 -0.62 10.77 26.86
C ARG A 270 -0.61 9.26 26.67
N ASN A 271 -0.81 8.49 27.74
CA ASN A 271 -0.91 7.03 27.66
C ASN A 271 -2.06 6.61 26.73
N LEU A 272 -3.23 7.24 26.86
CA LEU A 272 -4.39 6.95 26.00
C LEU A 272 -4.10 7.30 24.54
N VAL A 273 -3.44 8.43 24.28
CA VAL A 273 -3.00 8.82 22.92
C VAL A 273 -2.01 7.80 22.35
N CYS A 274 -1.01 7.38 23.12
CA CYS A 274 -0.05 6.36 22.68
C CYS A 274 -0.73 5.00 22.43
N TYR A 275 -1.71 4.60 23.24
CA TYR A 275 -2.49 3.40 22.97
C TYR A 275 -3.31 3.53 21.69
N ALA A 276 -3.89 4.71 21.41
CA ALA A 276 -4.60 4.97 20.17
C ALA A 276 -3.66 4.87 18.95
N LEU A 277 -2.48 5.49 19.00
CA LEU A 277 -1.47 5.39 17.94
C LEU A 277 -1.03 3.93 17.72
N LEU A 278 -0.79 3.19 18.80
CA LEU A 278 -0.43 1.77 18.74
C LEU A 278 -1.50 0.92 18.06
N CYS A 279 -2.77 1.11 18.44
CA CYS A 279 -3.88 0.34 17.90
C CYS A 279 -4.17 0.67 16.44
N LEU A 280 -4.22 1.97 16.09
CA LEU A 280 -4.71 2.42 14.80
C LEU A 280 -3.61 2.53 13.74
N LEU A 281 -2.41 2.96 14.13
CA LEU A 281 -1.29 3.18 13.22
C LEU A 281 -0.32 2.00 13.28
N GLY A 282 0.21 1.70 14.47
CA GLY A 282 1.26 0.69 14.66
C GLY A 282 0.83 -0.72 14.26
N LEU A 283 -0.22 -1.26 14.88
CA LEU A 283 -0.57 -2.68 14.76
C LEU A 283 -1.50 -2.98 13.58
N THR A 284 -2.48 -2.11 13.33
CA THR A 284 -3.48 -2.39 12.28
C THR A 284 -3.03 -1.91 10.91
N SER A 285 -2.53 -0.67 10.81
CA SER A 285 -2.17 -0.09 9.53
C SER A 285 -0.83 -0.63 9.01
N SER A 286 0.20 -0.80 9.85
CA SER A 286 1.45 -1.46 9.41
C SER A 286 1.18 -2.88 8.88
N LEU A 287 0.34 -3.65 9.58
CA LEU A 287 -0.04 -4.99 9.13
C LEU A 287 -0.84 -4.96 7.81
N HIS A 288 -1.70 -3.96 7.63
CA HIS A 288 -2.41 -3.76 6.37
C HIS A 288 -1.45 -3.51 5.21
N TYR A 289 -0.46 -2.62 5.37
CA TYR A 289 0.51 -2.32 4.32
C TYR A 289 1.46 -3.50 4.05
N ILE A 290 1.89 -4.23 5.09
CA ILE A 290 2.58 -5.52 4.89
C ILE A 290 1.69 -6.46 4.08
N GLY A 291 0.40 -6.51 4.39
CA GLY A 291 -0.56 -7.30 3.64
C GLY A 291 -0.70 -6.90 2.18
N GLN A 292 -0.62 -5.60 1.86
CA GLN A 292 -0.60 -5.10 0.49
C GLN A 292 0.67 -5.49 -0.25
N ILE A 293 1.84 -5.35 0.39
CA ILE A 293 3.12 -5.83 -0.15
C ILE A 293 2.98 -7.31 -0.50
N LEU A 294 2.44 -8.12 0.42
CA LEU A 294 2.21 -9.55 0.19
C LEU A 294 1.27 -9.81 -0.99
N ASP A 295 0.13 -9.10 -1.06
CA ASP A 295 -0.86 -9.21 -2.14
C ASP A 295 -0.32 -8.84 -3.52
N PHE A 296 0.58 -7.85 -3.56
CA PHE A 296 1.28 -7.44 -4.77
C PHE A 296 2.52 -8.28 -5.04
N SER A 297 2.97 -9.10 -4.09
CA SER A 297 4.15 -9.95 -4.23
C SER A 297 3.83 -11.34 -4.81
N PRO A 298 4.86 -12.09 -5.20
CA PRO A 298 4.72 -13.47 -5.62
C PRO A 298 4.08 -14.44 -4.64
N TRP A 299 4.21 -14.18 -3.33
CA TRP A 299 3.64 -15.04 -2.30
C TRP A 299 2.12 -15.09 -2.37
N ALA A 300 1.48 -14.03 -2.86
CA ALA A 300 0.07 -14.00 -3.17
C ALA A 300 -0.25 -14.43 -4.61
N GLN A 301 0.67 -14.24 -5.54
CA GLN A 301 0.37 -14.23 -6.98
C GLN A 301 0.46 -15.59 -7.69
N ALA A 302 1.01 -16.64 -7.10
CA ALA A 302 1.12 -17.94 -7.77
C ALA A 302 0.02 -18.96 -7.40
N ASN A 303 -1.26 -18.56 -7.48
CA ASN A 303 -2.38 -19.46 -7.13
C ASN A 303 -2.20 -20.10 -5.73
N ARG A 304 -1.64 -19.34 -4.78
CA ARG A 304 -1.42 -19.70 -3.37
C ARG A 304 -2.47 -19.00 -2.49
N PRO A 305 -3.75 -19.39 -2.59
CA PRO A 305 -4.81 -18.71 -1.86
C PRO A 305 -4.66 -18.89 -0.34
N PHE A 306 -3.92 -19.89 0.13
CA PHE A 306 -3.63 -20.08 1.56
C PHE A 306 -2.77 -18.95 2.14
N THR A 307 -1.69 -18.54 1.47
CA THR A 307 -0.84 -17.44 1.96
C THR A 307 -1.63 -16.13 2.05
N ARG A 308 -2.44 -15.85 1.04
CA ARG A 308 -3.34 -14.69 1.03
C ARG A 308 -4.42 -14.76 2.09
N LEU A 309 -5.01 -15.94 2.27
CA LEU A 309 -6.00 -16.19 3.31
C LEU A 309 -5.39 -15.93 4.69
N THR A 310 -4.22 -16.50 5.00
CA THR A 310 -3.53 -16.28 6.28
C THR A 310 -3.26 -14.81 6.51
N ASN A 311 -2.71 -14.11 5.51
CA ASN A 311 -2.47 -12.67 5.59
C ASN A 311 -3.76 -11.88 5.90
N HIS A 312 -4.85 -12.15 5.19
CA HIS A 312 -6.12 -11.46 5.42
C HIS A 312 -6.78 -11.85 6.74
N ILE A 313 -6.62 -13.09 7.23
CA ILE A 313 -7.09 -13.50 8.56
C ILE A 313 -6.33 -12.72 9.64
N LEU A 314 -4.99 -12.62 9.54
CA LEU A 314 -4.19 -11.86 10.48
C LEU A 314 -4.56 -10.37 10.47
N CYS A 315 -4.69 -9.79 9.27
CA CYS A 315 -5.18 -8.42 9.12
C CYS A 315 -6.55 -8.27 9.75
N LEU A 316 -7.53 -9.11 9.38
CA LEU A 316 -8.90 -9.03 9.89
C LEU A 316 -8.96 -9.17 11.42
N ALA A 317 -8.21 -10.11 11.99
CA ALA A 317 -8.13 -10.29 13.44
C ALA A 317 -7.58 -9.04 14.13
N SER A 318 -6.49 -8.46 13.60
CA SER A 318 -5.94 -7.19 14.09
C SER A 318 -6.94 -6.06 13.97
N GLN A 319 -7.62 -5.91 12.82
CA GLN A 319 -8.63 -4.87 12.61
C GLN A 319 -9.80 -5.01 13.59
N VAL A 320 -10.34 -6.21 13.78
CA VAL A 320 -11.44 -6.44 14.73
C VAL A 320 -11.00 -6.14 16.16
N MET A 321 -9.82 -6.61 16.56
CA MET A 321 -9.34 -6.40 17.92
C MET A 321 -9.12 -4.91 18.21
N PHE A 322 -8.36 -4.22 17.37
CA PHE A 322 -7.91 -2.86 17.68
C PHE A 322 -8.84 -1.76 17.17
N ARG A 323 -9.54 -1.97 16.04
CA ARG A 323 -10.43 -0.96 15.44
C ARG A 323 -11.90 -1.13 15.77
N VAL A 324 -12.29 -2.24 16.39
CA VAL A 324 -13.65 -2.46 16.89
C VAL A 324 -13.65 -2.58 18.40
N ILE A 325 -12.97 -3.58 18.96
CA ILE A 325 -13.05 -3.88 20.40
C ILE A 325 -12.35 -2.79 21.23
N TYR A 326 -11.04 -2.58 21.04
CA TYR A 326 -10.30 -1.54 21.77
C TYR A 326 -10.72 -0.13 21.40
N TRP A 327 -11.15 0.09 20.15
CA TRP A 327 -11.60 1.40 19.68
C TRP A 327 -12.78 1.93 20.47
N ILE A 328 -13.72 1.08 20.88
CA ILE A 328 -14.85 1.48 21.73
C ILE A 328 -14.35 2.05 23.06
N GLN A 329 -13.42 1.34 23.70
CA GLN A 329 -12.85 1.78 24.98
C GLN A 329 -12.04 3.07 24.84
N ILE A 330 -11.19 3.16 23.81
CA ILE A 330 -10.38 4.37 23.55
C ILE A 330 -11.28 5.57 23.28
N SER A 331 -12.33 5.39 22.46
CA SER A 331 -13.30 6.44 22.14
C SER A 331 -14.04 6.89 23.40
N TYR A 332 -14.53 5.96 24.21
CA TYR A 332 -15.22 6.26 25.46
C TYR A 332 -14.33 7.08 26.39
N LEU A 333 -13.12 6.59 26.70
CA LEU A 333 -12.19 7.27 27.61
C LEU A 333 -11.76 8.64 27.08
N SER A 334 -11.60 8.79 25.76
CA SER A 334 -11.23 10.07 25.15
C SER A 334 -12.36 11.09 25.28
N VAL A 335 -13.61 10.66 25.09
CA VAL A 335 -14.79 11.53 25.21
C VAL A 335 -15.05 11.90 26.67
N GLU A 336 -15.03 10.92 27.58
CA GLU A 336 -15.19 11.13 29.03
C GLU A 336 -14.17 12.17 29.52
N HIS A 337 -12.88 11.95 29.25
CA HIS A 337 -11.82 12.88 29.58
C HIS A 337 -12.04 14.27 28.97
N CYS A 338 -12.44 14.33 27.69
CA CYS A 338 -12.68 15.60 27.01
C CYS A 338 -13.85 16.38 27.63
N ILE A 339 -14.92 15.70 28.06
CA ILE A 339 -16.05 16.32 28.76
C ILE A 339 -15.59 16.88 30.10
N GLU A 340 -14.82 16.11 30.87
CA GLU A 340 -14.37 16.48 32.20
C GLU A 340 -13.41 17.69 32.19
N VAL A 341 -12.47 17.71 31.25
CA VAL A 341 -11.37 18.70 31.23
C VAL A 341 -11.64 19.89 30.31
N HIS A 342 -12.35 19.68 29.20
CA HIS A 342 -12.52 20.68 28.14
C HIS A 342 -13.98 21.05 27.85
N GLY A 343 -14.94 20.37 28.49
CA GLY A 343 -16.36 20.63 28.36
C GLY A 343 -17.03 20.06 27.10
N LEU A 344 -18.35 20.19 27.07
CA LEU A 344 -19.22 19.57 26.06
C LEU A 344 -18.97 20.05 24.62
N GLY A 345 -18.52 21.30 24.45
CA GLY A 345 -18.28 21.87 23.12
C GLY A 345 -17.16 21.13 22.38
N LEU A 346 -15.99 21.00 23.01
CA LEU A 346 -14.86 20.29 22.41
C LEU A 346 -15.14 18.78 22.31
N ALA A 347 -15.80 18.20 23.32
CA ALA A 347 -16.20 16.79 23.29
C ALA A 347 -17.11 16.49 22.10
N SER A 348 -18.00 17.40 21.72
CA SER A 348 -18.87 17.24 20.55
C SER A 348 -18.08 17.19 19.24
N VAL A 349 -17.03 18.02 19.10
CA VAL A 349 -16.13 17.98 17.95
C VAL A 349 -15.36 16.67 17.91
N LEU A 350 -14.84 16.22 19.05
CA LEU A 350 -14.16 14.94 19.18
C LEU A 350 -15.09 13.78 18.77
N VAL A 351 -16.32 13.74 19.28
CA VAL A 351 -17.33 12.71 18.91
C VAL A 351 -17.57 12.68 17.41
N LEU A 352 -17.71 13.84 16.75
CA LEU A 352 -17.89 13.89 15.29
C LEU A 352 -16.70 13.26 14.55
N ILE A 353 -15.47 13.57 14.97
CA ILE A 353 -14.26 12.97 14.40
C ILE A 353 -14.24 11.45 14.66
N LEU A 354 -14.53 11.00 15.88
CA LEU A 354 -14.57 9.58 16.24
C LEU A 354 -15.62 8.80 15.44
N ILE A 355 -16.77 9.40 15.11
CA ILE A 355 -17.78 8.81 14.21
C ILE A 355 -17.20 8.62 12.80
N LEU A 356 -16.48 9.60 12.26
CA LEU A 356 -15.83 9.48 10.96
C LEU A 356 -14.78 8.36 10.94
N PHE A 357 -13.95 8.26 11.99
CA PHE A 357 -13.02 7.14 12.15
C PHE A 357 -13.73 5.80 12.30
N THR A 358 -14.87 5.77 13.00
CA THR A 358 -15.67 4.54 13.15
C THR A 358 -16.21 4.06 11.81
N ALA A 359 -16.70 4.98 10.97
CA ALA A 359 -17.12 4.66 9.60
C ALA A 359 -15.95 4.11 8.76
N PHE A 360 -14.77 4.75 8.83
CA PHE A 360 -13.56 4.27 8.17
C PHE A 360 -13.14 2.87 8.65
N ASN A 361 -13.17 2.63 9.96
CA ASN A 361 -12.85 1.34 10.58
C ASN A 361 -13.79 0.24 10.09
N PHE A 362 -15.09 0.54 9.97
CA PHE A 362 -16.07 -0.41 9.45
C PHE A 362 -15.80 -0.79 8.00
N ASP A 363 -15.47 0.18 7.14
CA ASP A 363 -15.12 -0.09 5.75
C ASP A 363 -13.85 -0.96 5.63
N PHE A 364 -12.83 -0.71 6.46
CA PHE A 364 -11.60 -1.52 6.51
C PHE A 364 -11.87 -2.96 6.96
N VAL A 365 -12.65 -3.16 8.02
CA VAL A 365 -13.05 -4.51 8.48
C VAL A 365 -13.84 -5.21 7.39
N ARG A 366 -14.79 -4.53 6.74
CA ARG A 366 -15.60 -5.08 5.65
C ARG A 366 -14.75 -5.45 4.43
N PHE A 367 -13.73 -4.65 4.10
CA PHE A 367 -12.76 -4.96 3.05
C PHE A 367 -12.04 -6.28 3.35
N HIS A 368 -11.44 -6.42 4.52
CA HIS A 368 -10.69 -7.63 4.91
C HIS A 368 -11.59 -8.86 5.07
N LEU A 369 -12.83 -8.69 5.52
CA LEU A 369 -13.83 -9.76 5.56
C LEU A 369 -14.17 -10.26 4.15
N LYS A 370 -14.41 -9.36 3.20
CA LYS A 370 -14.65 -9.71 1.79
C LYS A 370 -13.44 -10.40 1.16
N ALA A 371 -12.23 -9.90 1.40
CA ALA A 371 -10.99 -10.48 0.89
C ALA A 371 -10.74 -11.89 1.45
N THR A 372 -10.92 -12.08 2.77
CA THR A 372 -10.86 -13.39 3.44
C THR A 372 -11.86 -14.37 2.85
N LYS A 373 -13.13 -13.97 2.70
CA LYS A 373 -14.17 -14.80 2.09
C LYS A 373 -13.85 -15.15 0.64
N GLY A 374 -13.34 -14.20 -0.14
CA GLY A 374 -12.91 -14.41 -1.53
C GLY A 374 -11.81 -15.47 -1.63
N CYS A 375 -10.78 -15.38 -0.79
CA CYS A 375 -9.70 -16.36 -0.73
C CYS A 375 -10.19 -17.75 -0.32
N TRP A 376 -11.09 -17.82 0.67
CA TRP A 376 -11.68 -19.08 1.12
C TRP A 376 -12.51 -19.78 0.03
N LEU A 377 -13.35 -19.03 -0.69
CA LEU A 377 -14.14 -19.55 -1.80
C LEU A 377 -13.24 -20.07 -2.94
N ARG A 378 -12.13 -19.37 -3.21
CA ARG A 378 -11.14 -19.81 -4.21
C ARG A 378 -10.49 -21.14 -3.80
N ILE A 379 -10.14 -21.32 -2.52
CA ILE A 379 -9.62 -22.60 -2.01
C ILE A 379 -10.62 -23.73 -2.23
N LYS A 380 -11.91 -23.49 -1.93
CA LYS A 380 -12.96 -24.48 -2.16
C LYS A 380 -13.07 -24.86 -3.64
N GLN A 381 -13.06 -23.88 -4.54
CA GLN A 381 -13.10 -24.13 -5.99
C GLN A 381 -11.91 -24.96 -6.46
N MET A 382 -10.70 -24.69 -5.93
CA MET A 382 -9.49 -25.43 -6.28
C MET A 382 -9.47 -26.89 -5.79
N LYS A 383 -10.28 -27.25 -4.78
CA LYS A 383 -10.40 -28.65 -4.31
C LYS A 383 -11.38 -29.48 -5.14
N VAL A 384 -12.22 -28.82 -5.94
CA VAL A 384 -13.27 -29.46 -6.76
C VAL A 384 -12.85 -29.59 -8.22
N SER A 385 -11.83 -28.82 -8.66
CA SER A 385 -11.15 -28.92 -9.95
C SER A 385 -9.91 -29.80 -9.85
#